data_AF-A0A527XB73-F1
#
_entry.id   AF-A0A527XB73-F1
#
_cell.length_a   1.000
_cell.length_b   1.000
_cell.length_c   1.000
_cell.angle_alpha   90.00
_cell.angle_beta   90.00
_cell.angle_gamma   90.00
#
_symmetry.space_group_name_H-M   'P 1'
#
loop_
_entity.id
_entity.type
_entity.pdbx_description
1 polymer ?
#
loop_
_entity_poly.entity_id
_entity_poly.type
_entity_poly.pdbx_seq_one_letter_code
_entity_poly.pdbx_strand_id
1 'polypeptide(L)' 'AMLLAGGTTLIDLAKCGVAEPSTVIDISHIEGLNAIDVTADRAVIGALARMSHVADNPRVKSLFPAVSEA' A
#
# COMPACT_ATOMS: atom_id res chain seq x y z
N ALA A 1 9.26 -0.83 -17.88
CA ALA A 1 8.00 -0.29 -17.34
C ALA A 1 8.08 -0.29 -15.81
N MET A 2 7.44 0.66 -15.14
CA MET A 2 7.33 0.71 -13.67
C MET A 2 5.86 0.58 -13.25
N LEU A 3 5.63 -0.05 -12.09
CA LEU A 3 4.28 -0.18 -11.53
C LEU A 3 3.91 1.09 -10.76
N LEU A 4 2.69 1.57 -10.98
CA LEU A 4 2.10 2.69 -10.26
C LEU A 4 0.99 2.17 -9.34
N ALA A 5 1.15 2.44 -8.04
CA ALA A 5 0.12 2.25 -7.02
C ALA A 5 -0.36 3.63 -6.55
N GLY A 6 -0.13 4.01 -5.28
CA GLY A 6 -0.50 5.32 -4.75
C GLY A 6 0.28 6.51 -5.32
N GLY A 7 1.38 6.26 -6.03
CA GLY A 7 2.17 7.29 -6.72
C GLY A 7 3.01 8.20 -5.83
N THR A 8 2.88 8.13 -4.51
CA THR A 8 3.56 9.01 -3.54
C THR A 8 5.08 9.04 -3.70
N THR A 9 5.71 7.92 -4.06
CA THR A 9 7.15 7.85 -4.33
C THR A 9 7.48 7.94 -5.82
N LEU A 10 6.85 7.11 -6.67
CA LEU A 10 7.21 7.05 -8.09
C LEU A 10 7.00 8.40 -8.81
N ILE A 11 5.88 9.08 -8.54
CA ILE A 11 5.58 10.38 -9.17
C ILE A 11 6.52 11.47 -8.65
N ASP A 12 6.89 11.42 -7.38
CA ASP A 12 7.86 12.34 -6.79
C ASP A 12 9.24 12.19 -7.45
N LEU A 13 9.74 10.96 -7.53
CA LEU A 13 11.01 10.66 -8.18
C LEU A 13 11.02 11.06 -9.66
N ALA A 14 9.89 10.89 -10.36
CA ALA A 14 9.78 11.30 -11.75
C ALA A 14 9.80 12.82 -11.94
N LYS A 15 9.14 13.56 -11.05
CA LYS A 15 9.17 15.04 -11.07
C LYS A 15 10.56 15.59 -10.78
N CYS A 16 11.33 14.92 -9.92
CA CYS A 16 12.71 15.28 -9.62
C CYS A 16 13.71 14.84 -10.70
N GLY A 17 13.27 14.16 -11.77
CA GLY A 17 14.16 13.60 -12.80
C GLY A 17 15.03 12.44 -12.32
N VAL A 18 14.73 11.86 -11.16
CA VAL A 18 15.46 10.70 -10.61
C VAL A 18 15.00 9.41 -11.27
N ALA A 19 13.70 9.30 -11.59
CA ALA A 19 13.12 8.17 -12.31
C ALA A 19 12.50 8.65 -13.63
N GLU A 20 12.89 8.06 -14.75
CA GLU A 20 12.36 8.42 -16.07
C GLU A 20 11.69 7.21 -16.75
N PRO A 21 10.54 6.72 -16.23
CA PRO A 21 9.90 5.55 -16.79
C PRO A 21 9.32 5.85 -18.18
N SER A 22 9.76 5.09 -19.19
CA SER A 22 9.18 5.13 -20.53
C SER A 22 7.76 4.53 -20.61
N THR A 23 7.35 3.79 -19.59
CA THR A 23 6.02 3.17 -19.49
C THR A 23 5.65 2.98 -18.03
N VAL A 24 4.42 3.35 -17.68
CA VAL A 24 3.84 3.18 -16.35
C VAL A 24 2.63 2.25 -16.45
N ILE A 25 2.55 1.29 -15.53
CA ILE A 25 1.44 0.35 -15.43
C ILE A 25 0.72 0.62 -14.12
N ASP A 26 -0.47 1.21 -14.19
CA ASP A 26 -1.31 1.45 -13.03
C ASP A 26 -1.95 0.13 -12.57
N ILE A 27 -1.64 -0.26 -11.33
CA ILE A 27 -2.17 -1.47 -10.70
C ILE A 27 -3.29 -1.17 -9.70
N SER A 28 -3.66 0.10 -9.49
CA SER A 28 -4.64 0.53 -8.48
C SER A 28 -6.04 -0.07 -8.66
N HIS A 29 -6.32 -0.64 -9.82
CA HIS A 29 -7.61 -1.25 -10.19
C HIS A 29 -7.63 -2.78 -10.07
N ILE A 30 -6.56 -3.43 -9.61
CA ILE A 30 -6.56 -4.89 -9.45
C ILE A 30 -7.33 -5.26 -8.18
N GLU A 31 -8.47 -5.93 -8.38
CA GLU A 31 -9.33 -6.40 -7.30
C GLU A 31 -8.62 -7.41 -6.39
N GLY A 32 -8.96 -7.40 -5.12
CA GLY A 32 -8.41 -8.32 -4.11
C GLY A 32 -7.05 -7.91 -3.55
N LEU A 33 -6.28 -7.07 -4.25
CA LEU A 33 -4.97 -6.62 -3.75
C LEU A 33 -5.06 -5.53 -2.67
N ASN A 34 -6.25 -5.02 -2.35
CA ASN A 34 -6.47 -4.04 -1.28
C ASN A 34 -7.06 -4.65 0.01
N ALA A 35 -7.23 -5.97 0.07
CA ALA A 35 -7.81 -6.66 1.21
C ALA A 35 -6.91 -6.59 2.44
N ILE A 36 -7.54 -6.56 3.63
CA ILE A 36 -6.86 -6.63 4.93
C ILE A 36 -7.54 -7.76 5.71
N ASP A 37 -6.85 -8.88 5.84
CA ASP A 37 -7.30 -10.03 6.64
C ASP A 37 -6.44 -10.15 7.89
N VAL A 38 -7.07 -10.25 9.05
CA VAL A 38 -6.39 -10.26 10.34
C VAL A 38 -6.91 -11.45 11.12
N THR A 39 -6.03 -12.18 11.77
CA THR A 39 -6.33 -13.24 12.73
C THR A 39 -5.56 -12.96 14.03
N ALA A 40 -5.71 -13.82 15.04
CA ALA A 40 -5.00 -13.65 16.31
C ALA A 40 -3.47 -13.79 16.16
N ASP A 41 -3.02 -14.54 15.15
CA ASP A 41 -1.63 -14.92 14.93
C ASP A 41 -0.98 -14.23 13.73
N ARG A 42 -1.76 -13.68 12.78
CA ARG A 42 -1.23 -13.03 11.59
C ARG A 42 -2.09 -11.88 11.07
N ALA A 43 -1.47 -10.97 10.33
CA ALA A 43 -2.13 -10.01 9.48
C ALA A 43 -1.63 -10.18 8.04
N VAL A 44 -2.55 -10.35 7.09
CA VAL A 44 -2.28 -10.37 5.66
C VAL A 44 -2.81 -9.06 5.08
N ILE A 45 -1.89 -8.19 4.68
CA ILE A 45 -2.18 -6.87 4.13
C ILE A 45 -1.90 -6.91 2.63
N GLY A 46 -2.92 -6.66 1.82
CA GLY A 46 -2.79 -6.59 0.38
C GLY A 46 -1.87 -5.44 -0.06
N ALA A 47 -1.17 -5.63 -1.18
CA ALA A 47 -0.17 -4.67 -1.68
C ALA A 47 -0.75 -3.29 -2.06
N LEU A 48 -2.06 -3.20 -2.28
CA LEU A 48 -2.80 -1.96 -2.55
C LEU A 48 -3.64 -1.49 -1.36
N ALA A 49 -3.50 -2.11 -0.19
CA ALA A 49 -4.14 -1.63 1.02
C ALA A 49 -3.58 -0.23 1.35
N ARG A 50 -4.48 0.74 1.51
CA ARG A 50 -4.09 2.10 1.88
C ARG A 50 -3.55 2.11 3.31
N MET A 51 -2.45 2.83 3.54
CA MET A 51 -1.86 2.97 4.89
C MET A 51 -2.90 3.42 5.92
N SER A 52 -3.75 4.39 5.57
CA SER A 52 -4.83 4.85 6.45
C SER A 52 -5.83 3.75 6.81
N HIS A 53 -6.21 2.88 5.86
CA HIS A 53 -7.13 1.77 6.14
C HIS A 53 -6.48 0.69 7.01
N VAL A 54 -5.18 0.44 6.83
CA VAL A 54 -4.43 -0.49 7.69
C VAL A 54 -4.34 0.07 9.11
N ALA A 55 -3.94 1.34 9.24
CA ALA A 55 -3.88 2.03 10.52
C ALA A 55 -5.25 2.08 11.19
N ASP A 56 -6.35 2.30 10.45
CA ASP A 56 -7.68 2.38 11.02
C ASP A 56 -8.38 1.05 11.29
N ASN A 57 -7.81 -0.07 10.82
CA ASN A 57 -8.42 -1.38 11.00
C ASN A 57 -8.48 -1.75 12.50
N PRO A 58 -9.67 -2.00 13.09
CA PRO A 58 -9.81 -2.27 14.53
C PRO A 58 -9.02 -3.50 15.01
N ARG A 59 -8.88 -4.51 14.15
CA ARG A 59 -8.14 -5.74 14.48
C ARG A 59 -6.63 -5.50 14.40
N VAL A 60 -6.16 -4.66 13.45
CA VAL A 60 -4.75 -4.22 13.43
C VAL A 60 -4.43 -3.40 14.67
N LYS A 61 -5.27 -2.42 15.05
CA LYS A 61 -5.09 -1.63 16.28
C LYS A 61 -4.95 -2.48 17.54
N SER A 62 -5.78 -3.52 17.67
CA SER A 62 -5.83 -4.35 18.88
C SER A 62 -4.79 -5.47 18.92
N LEU A 63 -4.51 -6.11 17.78
CA LEU A 63 -3.63 -7.31 17.72
C LEU A 63 -2.21 -6.98 17.25
N PHE A 64 -2.04 -5.89 16.48
CA PHE A 64 -0.78 -5.46 15.89
C PHE A 64 -0.56 -3.94 16.03
N PRO A 65 -0.62 -3.36 17.25
CA PRO A 65 -0.61 -1.91 17.47
C PRO A 65 0.61 -1.20 16.88
N ALA A 66 1.79 -1.84 16.91
CA ALA A 66 3.02 -1.27 16.33
C ALA A 66 2.90 -1.01 14.81
N VAL A 67 2.07 -1.79 14.09
CA VAL A 67 1.80 -1.58 12.66
C VAL A 67 0.80 -0.43 12.46
N SER A 68 -0.13 -0.24 13.40
CA SER A 68 -1.15 0.80 13.31
C SER A 68 -0.61 2.22 13.55
N GLU A 69 0.48 2.35 14.29
CA GLU A 69 1.03 3.64 14.75
C GLU A 69 2.26 4.11 13.95
N ALA A 70 2.65 3.34 12.92
CA ALA A 70 3.81 3.61 12.07
C ALA A 70 3.56 4.61 10.95
#